data_AF-K9U0V3-F1
#
_entry.id   AF-K9U0V3-F1
#
_cell.length_a   1.000
_cell.length_b   1.000
_cell.length_c   1.000
_cell.angle_alpha   90.00
_cell.angle_beta   90.00
_cell.angle_gamma   90.00
#
_symmetry.space_group_name_H-M   'P 1'
#
loop_
_entity.id
_entity.type
_entity.pdbx_description
1 polymer ?
#
loop_
_entity_poly.entity_id
_entity_poly.type
_entity_poly.pdbx_seq_one_letter_code
_entity_poly.pdbx_strand_id
1 'polypeptide(L)'
;MLQKEFCPTVSQLSRSPLAPSMTLQISCPACRHSVYFPSFEECDEDFLEGICLKCDYRYALVRTEVASFNSYLESSYRNKYNKQPEYRRVYQLRLYDVGNLYKNNLLQALDFSTLGREERISAVAGDKLLLLYLMQGKVLKDLLWLENSHTGENYLLRKPGARAKSLAFNISKFALAITVPLCILNPTTNKLLLAAAAPTAAGIGTYATMRQRLKERDRQELGRLTSEQQLLSQKHEMEQQILKLQQELNANKKLIRRLKNLQQKMLSAQQELYSRQIDITSKGIDKIAQQIKLSEELLYGYCQIIRMISIEYETSRIAQVLPENVGEKILRQLDELKAIELKKQEMAAQVDPQKLLQEI
;
A
#
# COMPACT_ATOMS: atom_id res chain seq x y z
N MET A 1 29.56 19.44 -35.11
CA MET A 1 28.11 19.46 -35.45
C MET A 1 27.35 19.12 -34.18
N LEU A 2 27.00 20.15 -33.40
CA LEU A 2 26.32 20.01 -32.12
C LEU A 2 24.83 19.82 -32.39
N GLN A 3 24.31 18.63 -32.06
CA GLN A 3 22.89 18.35 -32.05
C GLN A 3 22.23 19.30 -31.05
N LYS A 4 21.33 20.15 -31.54
CA LYS A 4 20.41 20.94 -30.72
C LYS A 4 19.50 19.96 -30.00
N GLU A 5 19.78 19.77 -28.71
CA GLU A 5 18.91 19.03 -27.80
C GLU A 5 17.54 19.70 -27.79
N PHE A 6 16.54 18.93 -28.22
CA PHE A 6 15.13 19.27 -28.15
C PHE A 6 14.74 19.40 -26.68
N CYS A 7 14.58 20.62 -26.19
CA CYS A 7 13.74 20.87 -25.02
C CYS A 7 12.27 20.71 -25.47
N PRO A 8 11.54 19.66 -25.05
CA PRO A 8 10.12 19.57 -25.34
C PRO A 8 9.41 20.74 -24.65
N THR A 9 8.66 21.49 -25.45
CA THR A 9 7.81 22.57 -24.96
C THR A 9 6.74 21.96 -24.05
N VAL A 10 6.48 22.56 -22.89
CA VAL A 10 5.51 22.11 -21.85
C VAL A 10 4.13 21.74 -22.43
N SER A 11 3.76 22.28 -23.59
CA SER A 11 2.53 21.97 -24.32
C SER A 11 2.48 20.57 -24.96
N GLN A 12 3.62 19.93 -25.24
CA GLN A 12 3.70 18.58 -25.85
C GLN A 12 3.66 17.45 -24.82
N LEU A 13 3.94 17.73 -23.53
CA LEU A 13 3.70 16.79 -22.43
C LEU A 13 2.21 16.56 -22.14
N SER A 14 1.30 17.27 -22.82
CA SER A 14 -0.15 17.12 -22.65
C SER A 14 -0.77 15.95 -23.42
N ARG A 15 -0.04 15.26 -24.30
CA ARG A 15 -0.61 14.22 -25.19
C ARG A 15 -0.28 12.76 -24.84
N SER A 16 0.58 12.52 -23.86
CA SER A 16 0.59 11.27 -23.12
C SER A 16 0.70 11.61 -21.65
N PRO A 17 -0.42 11.88 -20.94
CA PRO A 17 -0.40 11.70 -19.52
C PRO A 17 -0.21 10.20 -19.33
N LEU A 18 1.04 9.76 -19.17
CA LEU A 18 1.31 8.58 -18.38
C LEU A 18 0.67 8.90 -17.03
N ALA A 19 -0.60 8.54 -16.87
CA ALA A 19 -1.24 8.56 -15.58
C ALA A 19 -0.27 7.78 -14.69
N PRO A 20 0.24 8.37 -13.60
CA PRO A 20 1.19 7.67 -12.75
C PRO A 20 0.51 6.36 -12.36
N SER A 21 1.12 5.25 -12.76
CA SER A 21 0.59 3.94 -12.42
C SER A 21 0.64 3.88 -10.89
N MET A 22 -0.54 3.75 -10.29
CA MET A 22 -0.65 3.96 -8.85
C MET A 22 -0.06 2.77 -8.10
N THR A 23 0.80 3.08 -7.14
CA THR A 23 1.34 2.09 -6.21
C THR A 23 0.19 1.55 -5.36
N LEU A 24 0.01 0.23 -5.34
CA LEU A 24 -1.05 -0.41 -4.57
C LEU A 24 -0.66 -0.48 -3.09
N GLN A 25 -1.51 0.06 -2.21
CA GLN A 25 -1.31 0.03 -0.77
C GLN A 25 -2.25 -0.98 -0.10
N ILE A 26 -1.69 -2.00 0.54
CA ILE A 26 -2.43 -3.00 1.31
C ILE A 26 -2.05 -2.95 2.79
N SER A 27 -3.04 -2.99 3.67
CA SER A 27 -2.80 -3.05 5.12
C SER A 27 -2.31 -4.45 5.54
N CYS A 28 -1.14 -4.53 6.16
CA CYS A 28 -0.57 -5.79 6.66
C CYS A 28 -1.56 -6.55 7.56
N PRO A 29 -1.94 -7.80 7.23
CA PRO A 29 -2.84 -8.64 8.04
C PRO A 29 -2.37 -8.89 9.48
N ALA A 30 -1.06 -8.79 9.73
CA ALA A 30 -0.45 -9.03 11.03
C ALA A 30 -0.51 -7.83 11.97
N CYS A 31 -0.10 -6.66 11.48
CA CYS A 31 0.19 -5.48 12.32
C CYS A 31 -0.45 -4.19 11.80
N ARG A 32 -1.23 -4.27 10.71
CA ARG A 32 -1.92 -3.15 10.04
C ARG A 32 -1.04 -2.07 9.42
N HIS A 33 0.28 -2.23 9.46
CA HIS A 33 1.19 -1.32 8.76
C HIS A 33 1.05 -1.47 7.24
N SER A 34 1.21 -0.38 6.48
CA SER A 34 1.10 -0.38 5.03
C SER A 34 2.15 -1.28 4.37
N VAL A 35 1.73 -2.04 3.36
CA VAL A 35 2.58 -2.75 2.41
C VAL A 35 2.22 -2.27 1.01
N TYR A 36 3.18 -1.62 0.38
CA TYR A 36 3.14 -1.13 -0.99
C TYR A 36 3.58 -2.20 -1.97
N PHE A 37 2.89 -2.28 -3.11
CA PHE A 37 3.22 -3.12 -4.26
C PHE A 37 3.21 -2.24 -5.51
N PRO A 38 4.06 -2.51 -6.52
CA PRO A 38 3.98 -1.81 -7.80
C PRO A 38 2.65 -2.13 -8.50
N SER A 39 2.33 -1.38 -9.57
CA SER A 39 1.21 -1.75 -10.43
C SER A 39 1.54 -3.04 -11.19
N PHE A 40 0.56 -3.92 -11.39
CA PHE A 40 0.68 -5.08 -12.28
C PHE A 40 0.96 -4.69 -13.74
N GLU A 41 0.75 -3.43 -14.12
CA GLU A 41 1.08 -2.92 -15.46
C GLU A 41 2.57 -2.62 -15.64
N GLU A 42 3.32 -2.46 -14.54
CA GLU A 42 4.77 -2.18 -14.54
C GLU A 42 5.61 -3.45 -14.40
N CYS A 43 5.00 -4.62 -14.18
CA CYS A 43 5.72 -5.84 -13.81
C CYS A 43 5.22 -7.04 -14.60
N ASP A 44 6.11 -7.67 -15.36
CA ASP A 44 5.86 -8.90 -16.12
C ASP A 44 5.97 -10.18 -15.26
N GLU A 45 5.77 -10.07 -13.95
CA GLU A 45 5.91 -11.21 -13.04
C GLU A 45 4.58 -11.85 -12.67
N ASP A 46 4.59 -13.17 -12.47
CA ASP A 46 3.41 -13.96 -12.07
C ASP A 46 2.81 -13.47 -10.73
N PHE A 47 3.64 -12.89 -9.87
CA PHE A 47 3.21 -12.27 -8.61
C PHE A 47 4.16 -11.15 -8.19
N LEU A 48 3.64 -10.23 -7.37
CA LEU A 48 4.40 -9.12 -6.81
C LEU A 48 4.81 -9.46 -5.38
N GLU A 49 6.10 -9.33 -5.06
CA GLU A 49 6.60 -9.51 -3.70
C GLU A 49 6.59 -8.20 -2.93
N GLY A 50 6.28 -8.27 -1.64
CA GLY A 50 6.37 -7.15 -0.72
C GLY A 50 6.70 -7.61 0.70
N ILE A 51 7.34 -6.74 1.48
CA ILE A 51 7.67 -7.01 2.88
C ILE A 51 7.03 -5.97 3.78
N CYS A 52 6.50 -6.40 4.93
CA CYS A 52 6.07 -5.45 5.94
C CYS A 52 7.25 -4.97 6.79
N LEU A 53 7.61 -3.70 6.66
CA LEU A 53 8.70 -3.04 7.41
C LEU A 53 8.57 -3.13 8.94
N LYS A 54 7.37 -3.39 9.48
CA LYS A 54 7.12 -3.47 10.93
C LYS A 54 7.27 -4.89 11.50
N CYS A 55 7.02 -5.92 10.70
CA CYS A 55 6.94 -7.30 11.22
C CYS A 55 7.67 -8.35 10.37
N ASP A 56 8.35 -7.91 9.32
CA ASP A 56 9.14 -8.71 8.37
C ASP A 56 8.40 -9.87 7.72
N TYR A 57 7.07 -9.85 7.71
CA TYR A 57 6.32 -10.83 6.92
C TYR A 57 6.44 -10.47 5.44
N ARG A 58 6.85 -11.47 4.66
CA ARG A 58 6.85 -11.44 3.20
C ARG A 58 5.49 -11.85 2.67
N TYR A 59 5.02 -11.09 1.72
CA TYR A 59 3.76 -11.32 1.04
C TYR A 59 3.98 -11.40 -0.46
N ALA A 60 3.16 -12.23 -1.09
CA ALA A 60 3.01 -12.26 -2.53
C ALA A 60 1.60 -11.81 -2.87
N LEU A 61 1.50 -10.89 -3.82
CA LEU A 61 0.24 -10.43 -4.38
C LEU A 61 0.07 -11.03 -5.76
N VAL A 62 -1.02 -11.77 -5.95
CA VAL A 62 -1.35 -12.45 -7.20
C VAL A 62 -2.62 -11.82 -7.77
N ARG A 63 -2.60 -11.52 -9.08
CA ARG A 63 -3.79 -11.10 -9.82
C ARG A 63 -4.36 -12.29 -10.57
N THR A 64 -5.66 -12.50 -10.45
CA THR A 64 -6.35 -13.63 -11.06
C THR A 64 -7.75 -13.25 -11.53
N GLU A 65 -8.38 -14.11 -12.31
CA GLU A 65 -9.77 -13.97 -12.76
C GLU A 65 -10.59 -15.19 -12.31
N VAL A 66 -11.82 -14.96 -11.87
CA VAL A 66 -12.69 -16.02 -11.39
C VAL A 66 -13.20 -16.85 -12.57
N ALA A 67 -12.91 -18.14 -12.58
CA ALA A 67 -13.50 -19.09 -13.51
C ALA A 67 -14.87 -19.58 -13.02
N SER A 68 -14.94 -19.95 -11.74
CA SER A 68 -16.18 -20.37 -11.11
C SER A 68 -16.09 -20.17 -9.60
N PHE A 69 -17.21 -19.83 -8.97
CA PHE A 69 -17.32 -19.65 -7.54
C PHE A 69 -18.47 -20.48 -6.98
N ASN A 70 -18.20 -21.23 -5.93
CA ASN A 70 -19.21 -21.96 -5.18
C ASN A 70 -19.02 -21.74 -3.68
N SER A 71 -20.12 -21.66 -2.94
CA SER A 71 -20.09 -21.61 -1.48
C SER A 71 -21.19 -22.46 -0.87
N TYR A 72 -20.87 -23.16 0.21
CA TYR A 72 -21.83 -23.94 0.96
C TYR A 72 -21.58 -23.84 2.47
N LEU A 73 -22.63 -24.08 3.27
CA LEU A 73 -22.55 -24.07 4.72
C LEU A 73 -22.29 -25.49 5.23
N GLU A 74 -21.20 -25.66 5.96
CA GLU A 74 -20.86 -26.87 6.69
C GLU A 74 -21.17 -26.65 8.17
N SER A 75 -22.02 -27.49 8.75
CA SER A 75 -22.28 -27.51 10.19
C SER A 75 -21.43 -28.59 10.85
N SER A 76 -20.58 -28.20 11.80
CA SER A 76 -19.79 -29.15 12.58
C SER A 76 -20.32 -29.26 14.02
N TYR A 77 -20.46 -30.50 14.51
CA TYR A 77 -20.74 -30.79 15.90
C TYR A 77 -19.44 -31.14 16.60
N ARG A 78 -18.63 -30.12 16.92
CA ARG A 78 -17.29 -30.33 17.46
C ARG A 78 -17.23 -30.85 18.89
N ASN A 79 -18.35 -30.84 19.62
CA ASN A 79 -18.37 -31.26 21.01
C ASN A 79 -19.74 -31.79 21.45
N LYS A 80 -19.81 -33.03 21.98
CA LYS A 80 -21.04 -33.63 22.52
C LYS A 80 -21.69 -32.81 23.65
N TYR A 81 -20.91 -31.91 24.28
CA TYR A 81 -21.33 -31.14 25.44
C TYR A 81 -21.70 -29.67 25.15
N ASN A 82 -21.47 -29.17 23.93
CA ASN A 82 -21.82 -27.78 23.57
C ASN A 82 -22.94 -27.78 22.53
N LYS A 83 -24.13 -27.29 22.91
CA LYS A 83 -25.40 -27.50 22.19
C LYS A 83 -25.57 -26.66 20.92
N GLN A 84 -24.66 -25.74 20.61
CA GLN A 84 -24.79 -24.89 19.42
C GLN A 84 -23.91 -25.41 18.27
N PRO A 85 -24.49 -25.70 17.09
CA PRO A 85 -23.71 -26.09 15.91
C PRO A 85 -22.79 -24.94 15.48
N GLU A 86 -21.52 -25.26 15.26
CA GLU A 86 -20.55 -24.32 14.69
C GLU A 86 -20.72 -24.34 13.17
N TYR A 87 -21.12 -23.21 12.59
CA TYR A 87 -21.27 -23.06 11.15
C TYR A 87 -19.99 -22.51 10.53
N ARG A 88 -19.53 -23.21 9.51
CA ARG A 88 -18.39 -22.84 8.69
C ARG A 88 -18.87 -22.70 7.25
N ARG A 89 -18.69 -21.55 6.64
CA ARG A 89 -18.95 -21.40 5.21
C ARG A 89 -17.69 -21.81 4.47
N VAL A 90 -17.80 -22.79 3.60
CA VAL A 90 -16.71 -23.25 2.73
C VAL A 90 -16.90 -22.60 1.37
N TYR A 91 -15.81 -22.05 0.86
CA TYR A 91 -15.71 -21.41 -0.44
C TYR A 91 -14.79 -22.23 -1.32
N GLN A 92 -15.26 -22.52 -2.54
CA GLN A 92 -14.49 -23.17 -3.58
C GLN A 92 -14.41 -22.21 -4.76
N LEU A 93 -13.22 -21.65 -4.96
CA LEU A 93 -12.96 -20.68 -6.00
C LEU A 93 -12.04 -21.33 -7.03
N ARG A 94 -12.45 -21.37 -8.29
CA ARG A 94 -11.58 -21.77 -9.39
C ARG A 94 -11.13 -20.51 -10.12
N LEU A 95 -9.84 -20.44 -10.36
CA LEU A 95 -9.16 -19.22 -10.76
C LEU A 95 -8.39 -19.44 -12.06
N TYR A 96 -8.50 -18.50 -13.00
CA TYR A 96 -7.61 -18.41 -14.15
C TYR A 96 -6.37 -17.60 -13.77
N ASP A 97 -5.20 -18.13 -14.13
CA ASP A 97 -3.96 -17.38 -14.05
C ASP A 97 -3.94 -16.31 -15.16
N VAL A 98 -3.96 -15.03 -14.78
CA VAL A 98 -3.99 -13.91 -15.71
C VAL A 98 -2.59 -13.57 -16.22
N GLY A 99 -1.53 -13.98 -15.51
CA GLY A 99 -0.13 -13.71 -15.88
C GLY A 99 0.39 -14.60 -17.01
N ASN A 100 -0.16 -15.81 -17.15
CA ASN A 100 0.34 -16.82 -18.08
C ASN A 100 -0.71 -17.22 -19.14
N LEU A 101 -1.18 -16.23 -19.91
CA LEU A 101 -2.15 -16.41 -21.02
C LEU A 101 -1.75 -17.49 -22.05
N TYR A 102 -0.47 -17.90 -22.11
CA TYR A 102 0.04 -18.88 -23.07
C TYR A 102 0.35 -20.27 -22.50
N LYS A 103 0.23 -20.49 -21.18
CA LYS A 103 0.41 -21.82 -20.55
C LYS A 103 -0.93 -22.33 -20.04
N ASN A 104 -1.64 -23.10 -20.88
CA ASN A 104 -2.77 -23.99 -20.54
C ASN A 104 -3.45 -23.72 -19.18
N ASN A 105 -4.35 -22.73 -19.12
CA ASN A 105 -5.46 -22.56 -18.17
C ASN A 105 -5.39 -23.45 -16.92
N LEU A 106 -4.36 -23.29 -16.09
CA LEU A 106 -4.26 -24.05 -14.85
C LEU A 106 -5.25 -23.42 -13.88
N LEU A 107 -6.45 -24.01 -13.84
CA LEU A 107 -7.48 -23.69 -12.87
C LEU A 107 -6.92 -23.96 -11.47
N GLN A 108 -6.45 -22.91 -10.80
CA GLN A 108 -6.08 -23.04 -9.40
C GLN A 108 -7.37 -23.14 -8.60
N ALA A 109 -7.60 -24.31 -7.99
CA ALA A 109 -8.68 -24.49 -7.03
C ALA A 109 -8.21 -23.96 -5.68
N LEU A 110 -8.87 -22.90 -5.22
CA LEU A 110 -8.64 -22.29 -3.93
C LEU A 110 -9.83 -22.60 -3.03
N ASP A 111 -9.58 -23.43 -2.02
CA ASP A 111 -10.56 -23.78 -1.01
C ASP A 111 -10.22 -23.08 0.31
N PHE A 112 -11.16 -22.31 0.82
CA PHE A 112 -11.03 -21.65 2.11
C PHE A 112 -12.36 -21.55 2.83
N SER A 113 -12.34 -21.05 4.06
CA SER A 113 -13.54 -21.00 4.87
C SER A 113 -13.54 -19.85 5.86
N THR A 114 -14.70 -19.29 6.12
CA THR A 114 -14.92 -18.33 7.19
C THR A 114 -15.84 -18.89 8.27
N LEU A 115 -15.75 -18.32 9.48
CA LEU A 115 -16.63 -18.68 10.59
C LEU A 115 -17.88 -17.82 10.53
N GLY A 116 -19.05 -18.43 10.73
CA GLY A 116 -20.32 -17.72 10.75
C GLY A 116 -21.19 -17.97 9.52
N ARG A 117 -22.46 -17.57 9.63
CA ARG A 117 -23.49 -17.82 8.60
C ARG A 117 -23.60 -16.68 7.58
N GLU A 118 -23.29 -15.46 8.00
CA GLU A 118 -23.68 -14.21 7.33
C GLU A 118 -22.65 -13.68 6.34
N GLU A 119 -21.35 -13.88 6.60
CA GLU A 119 -20.32 -13.48 5.64
C GLU A 119 -20.51 -14.27 4.35
N ARG A 120 -20.88 -13.57 3.28
CA ARG A 120 -20.92 -14.08 1.92
C ARG A 120 -19.93 -13.27 1.10
N ILE A 121 -18.93 -13.96 0.59
CA ILE A 121 -18.08 -13.39 -0.46
C ILE A 121 -18.89 -13.40 -1.75
N SER A 122 -18.96 -12.27 -2.43
CA SER A 122 -19.59 -12.16 -3.74
C SER A 122 -18.51 -12.18 -4.82
N ALA A 123 -18.57 -13.20 -5.67
CA ALA A 123 -17.67 -13.36 -6.81
C ALA A 123 -18.43 -14.05 -7.94
N VAL A 124 -18.36 -13.48 -9.13
CA VAL A 124 -18.96 -14.01 -10.36
C VAL A 124 -17.84 -14.40 -11.33
N ALA A 125 -18.11 -15.35 -12.22
CA ALA A 125 -17.17 -15.69 -13.29
C ALA A 125 -16.84 -14.44 -14.13
N GLY A 126 -15.55 -14.19 -14.38
CA GLY A 126 -15.03 -12.99 -15.03
C GLY A 126 -14.59 -11.88 -14.07
N ASP A 127 -14.91 -11.98 -12.78
CA ASP A 127 -14.43 -11.00 -11.79
C ASP A 127 -12.90 -11.09 -11.64
N LYS A 128 -12.24 -9.94 -11.56
CA LYS A 128 -10.80 -9.86 -11.29
C LYS A 128 -10.57 -9.80 -9.79
N LEU A 129 -9.72 -10.68 -9.28
CA LEU A 129 -9.38 -10.75 -7.86
C LEU A 129 -7.90 -10.45 -7.63
N LEU A 130 -7.64 -9.83 -6.48
CA LEU A 130 -6.32 -9.66 -5.90
C LEU A 130 -6.20 -10.55 -4.67
N LEU A 131 -5.19 -11.42 -4.67
CA LEU A 131 -4.97 -12.42 -3.63
C LEU A 131 -3.64 -12.16 -2.93
N LEU A 132 -3.68 -11.96 -1.62
CA LEU A 132 -2.48 -11.74 -0.81
C LEU A 132 -2.12 -13.02 -0.03
N TYR A 133 -0.99 -13.61 -0.39
CA TYR A 133 -0.44 -14.79 0.23
C TYR A 133 0.69 -14.44 1.20
N LEU A 134 0.82 -15.25 2.26
CA LEU A 134 2.04 -15.31 3.05
C LEU A 134 3.08 -16.14 2.32
N MET A 135 4.29 -15.60 2.16
CA MET A 135 5.42 -16.33 1.59
C MET A 135 6.25 -17.01 2.67
N GLN A 136 6.74 -18.21 2.36
CA GLN A 136 7.81 -18.88 3.10
C GLN A 136 8.89 -19.32 2.11
N GLY A 137 10.02 -18.61 2.09
CA GLY A 137 10.97 -18.71 0.98
C GLY A 137 10.30 -18.30 -0.34
N LYS A 138 10.43 -19.14 -1.37
CA LYS A 138 9.82 -18.94 -2.69
C LYS A 138 8.41 -19.56 -2.83
N VAL A 139 7.85 -20.09 -1.74
CA VAL A 139 6.58 -20.84 -1.78
C VAL A 139 5.44 -19.99 -1.22
N LEU A 140 4.32 -19.94 -1.96
CA LEU A 140 3.05 -19.38 -1.52
C LEU A 140 2.40 -20.33 -0.50
N LYS A 141 2.23 -19.89 0.75
CA LYS A 141 1.85 -20.79 1.85
C LYS A 141 0.39 -20.67 2.29
N ASP A 142 -0.02 -19.48 2.73
CA ASP A 142 -1.34 -19.25 3.32
C ASP A 142 -1.97 -18.03 2.64
N LEU A 143 -3.18 -18.18 2.10
CA LEU A 143 -3.97 -17.02 1.65
C LEU A 143 -4.48 -16.25 2.87
N LEU A 144 -4.18 -14.95 2.92
CA LEU A 144 -4.51 -14.09 4.06
C LEU A 144 -5.66 -13.14 3.74
N TRP A 145 -5.70 -12.61 2.52
CA TRP A 145 -6.61 -11.55 2.13
C TRP A 145 -6.97 -11.68 0.65
N LEU A 146 -8.20 -11.29 0.32
CA LEU A 146 -8.79 -11.33 -0.99
C LEU A 146 -9.55 -10.03 -1.23
N GLU A 147 -9.35 -9.41 -2.39
CA GLU A 147 -10.15 -8.28 -2.85
C GLU A 147 -10.74 -8.58 -4.22
N ASN A 148 -12.02 -8.30 -4.39
CA ASN A 148 -12.67 -8.31 -5.69
C ASN A 148 -12.55 -6.92 -6.31
N SER A 149 -11.71 -6.78 -7.33
CA SER A 149 -11.47 -5.50 -8.00
C SER A 149 -12.69 -4.99 -8.76
N HIS A 150 -13.66 -5.86 -9.06
CA HIS A 150 -14.91 -5.45 -9.71
C HIS A 150 -15.89 -4.82 -8.73
N THR A 151 -16.09 -5.44 -7.55
CA THR A 151 -17.04 -4.94 -6.53
C THR A 151 -16.39 -3.97 -5.53
N GLY A 152 -15.06 -3.97 -5.41
CA GLY A 152 -14.32 -3.26 -4.37
C GLY A 152 -14.42 -3.90 -2.99
N GLU A 153 -15.05 -5.08 -2.88
CA GLU A 153 -15.18 -5.79 -1.61
C GLU A 153 -13.86 -6.44 -1.21
N ASN A 154 -13.46 -6.26 0.05
CA ASN A 154 -12.26 -6.84 0.61
C ASN A 154 -12.57 -7.79 1.77
N TYR A 155 -11.85 -8.90 1.83
CA TYR A 155 -12.08 -9.98 2.77
C TYR A 155 -10.76 -10.42 3.41
N LEU A 156 -10.67 -10.24 4.73
CA LEU A 156 -9.55 -10.74 5.51
C LEU A 156 -9.85 -12.19 5.95
N LEU A 157 -9.29 -13.15 5.21
CA LEU A 157 -9.53 -14.58 5.45
C LEU A 157 -8.77 -15.10 6.68
N ARG A 158 -7.53 -14.63 6.88
CA ARG A 158 -6.69 -15.15 7.96
C ARG A 158 -5.65 -14.15 8.45
N LYS A 159 -5.34 -14.25 9.76
CA LYS A 159 -4.17 -13.59 10.34
C LYS A 159 -2.94 -14.51 10.28
N PRO A 160 -1.76 -13.99 9.90
CA PRO A 160 -0.53 -14.77 9.85
C PRO A 160 -0.17 -15.31 11.23
N GLY A 161 0.29 -16.56 11.27
CA GLY A 161 0.67 -17.23 12.51
C GLY A 161 -0.48 -17.68 13.40
N ALA A 162 -1.76 -17.58 12.97
CA ALA A 162 -2.89 -18.09 13.77
C ALA A 162 -2.76 -19.61 14.08
N ARG A 163 -2.31 -20.41 13.11
CA ARG A 163 -1.99 -21.84 13.30
C ARG A 163 -0.86 -22.02 14.32
N ALA A 164 0.24 -21.28 14.15
CA ALA A 164 1.40 -21.35 15.05
C ALA A 164 1.04 -20.92 16.49
N LYS A 165 0.20 -19.90 16.67
CA LYS A 165 -0.31 -19.49 17.98
C LYS A 165 -1.18 -20.57 18.62
N SER A 166 -2.07 -21.20 17.86
CA SER A 166 -2.89 -22.31 18.37
C SER A 166 -2.02 -23.51 18.78
N LEU A 167 -0.97 -23.80 18.00
CA LEU A 167 -0.05 -24.90 18.27
C LEU A 167 0.84 -24.58 19.48
N ALA A 168 1.36 -23.35 19.58
CA ALA A 168 2.13 -22.90 20.75
C ALA A 168 1.27 -22.93 22.03
N PHE A 169 0.00 -22.54 21.94
CA PHE A 169 -0.94 -22.63 23.05
C PHE A 169 -1.21 -24.08 23.45
N ASN A 170 -1.37 -24.99 22.48
CA ASN A 170 -1.53 -26.41 22.75
C ASN A 170 -0.26 -27.04 23.35
N ILE A 171 0.93 -26.74 22.81
CA ILE A 171 2.22 -27.18 23.39
C ILE A 171 2.39 -26.64 24.80
N SER A 172 2.07 -25.35 25.03
CA SER A 172 2.13 -24.75 26.37
C SER A 172 1.19 -25.46 27.35
N LYS A 173 -0.03 -25.80 26.92
CA LYS A 173 -0.96 -26.63 27.72
C LYS A 173 -0.40 -28.01 28.03
N PHE A 174 0.17 -28.70 27.04
CA PHE A 174 0.79 -30.01 27.24
C PHE A 174 1.99 -29.94 28.18
N ALA A 175 2.87 -28.96 27.99
CA ALA A 175 4.03 -28.74 28.86
C ALA A 175 3.59 -28.48 30.30
N LEU A 176 2.56 -27.64 30.51
CA LEU A 176 2.00 -27.35 31.83
C LEU A 176 1.29 -28.58 32.44
N ALA A 177 0.58 -29.36 31.63
CA ALA A 177 -0.07 -30.60 32.06
C ALA A 177 0.92 -31.71 32.45
N ILE A 178 2.14 -31.70 31.92
CA ILE A 178 3.20 -32.66 32.30
C ILE A 178 3.96 -32.14 33.53
N THR A 179 4.31 -30.86 33.59
CA THR A 179 5.14 -30.31 34.67
C THR A 179 4.40 -30.22 36.01
N VAL A 180 3.11 -29.83 36.00
CA VAL A 180 2.31 -29.71 37.23
C VAL A 180 2.22 -31.02 38.03
N PRO A 181 1.82 -32.17 37.46
CA PRO A 181 1.74 -33.43 38.21
C PRO A 181 3.12 -33.98 38.61
N LEU A 182 4.17 -33.79 37.79
CA LEU A 182 5.54 -34.17 38.17
C LEU A 182 6.04 -33.41 39.41
N CYS A 183 5.65 -32.14 39.58
CA CYS A 183 5.96 -31.36 40.77
C CYS A 183 5.11 -31.77 41.99
N ILE A 184 3.88 -32.25 41.80
CA ILE A 184 3.01 -32.73 42.90
C ILE A 184 3.48 -34.10 43.42
N LEU A 185 3.99 -34.97 42.55
CA LEU A 185 4.41 -36.34 42.90
C LEU A 185 5.79 -36.42 43.59
N ASN A 186 6.61 -35.37 43.53
CA ASN A 186 7.93 -35.32 44.18
C ASN A 186 7.98 -34.23 45.28
N PRO A 187 7.59 -34.53 46.53
CA PRO A 187 7.48 -33.54 47.61
C PRO A 187 8.82 -32.96 48.08
N THR A 188 9.95 -33.53 47.66
CA THR A 188 11.31 -33.00 47.92
C THR A 188 11.73 -31.90 46.95
N THR A 189 10.93 -31.63 45.90
CA THR A 189 11.24 -30.55 44.97
C THR A 189 10.87 -29.19 45.55
N ASN A 190 11.89 -28.34 45.70
CA ASN A 190 11.78 -26.98 46.23
C ASN A 190 10.66 -26.19 45.54
N LYS A 191 9.82 -25.47 46.31
CA LYS A 191 8.73 -24.60 45.81
C LYS A 191 9.21 -23.56 44.77
N LEU A 192 10.51 -23.27 44.74
CA LEU A 192 11.21 -22.47 43.74
C LEU A 192 11.14 -23.03 42.30
N LEU A 193 11.13 -24.37 42.13
CA LEU A 193 11.01 -25.01 40.80
C LEU A 193 9.63 -24.82 40.18
N LEU A 194 8.56 -24.83 41.00
CA LEU A 194 7.19 -24.52 40.56
C LEU A 194 7.06 -23.06 40.10
N ALA A 195 7.71 -22.11 40.78
CA ALA A 195 7.74 -20.70 40.39
C ALA A 195 8.54 -20.45 39.08
N ALA A 196 9.56 -21.27 38.80
CA ALA A 196 10.38 -21.18 37.59
C ALA A 196 9.79 -21.93 36.37
N ALA A 197 8.91 -22.90 36.57
CA ALA A 197 8.32 -23.72 35.49
C ALA A 197 7.33 -22.95 34.60
N ALA A 198 6.57 -22.01 35.16
CA ALA A 198 5.63 -21.18 34.40
C ALA A 198 6.30 -20.23 33.37
N PRO A 199 7.34 -19.44 33.74
CA PRO A 199 8.01 -18.56 32.79
C PRO A 199 8.86 -19.31 31.76
N THR A 200 9.45 -20.47 32.11
CA THR A 200 10.25 -21.28 31.16
C THR A 200 9.37 -21.93 30.08
N ALA A 201 8.19 -22.45 30.43
CA ALA A 201 7.24 -22.97 29.45
C ALA A 201 6.69 -21.88 28.50
N ALA A 202 6.43 -20.68 29.02
CA ALA A 202 6.04 -19.52 28.21
C ALA A 202 7.20 -19.07 27.28
N GLY A 203 8.44 -19.09 27.77
CA GLY A 203 9.64 -18.74 27.01
C GLY A 203 9.97 -19.71 25.88
N ILE A 204 9.77 -21.01 26.07
CA ILE A 204 10.01 -22.03 25.01
C ILE A 204 8.98 -21.88 23.88
N GLY A 205 7.72 -21.59 24.21
CA GLY A 205 6.66 -21.35 23.23
C GLY A 205 6.91 -20.10 22.38
N THR A 206 7.33 -18.99 23.00
CA THR A 206 7.70 -17.77 22.27
C THR A 206 8.96 -17.99 21.44
N TYR A 207 9.99 -18.65 21.97
CA TYR A 207 11.24 -18.93 21.24
C TYR A 207 11.04 -19.84 20.03
N ALA A 208 10.20 -20.88 20.11
CA ALA A 208 9.90 -21.75 18.98
C ALA A 208 9.19 -20.99 17.84
N THR A 209 8.25 -20.09 18.17
CA THR A 209 7.60 -19.23 17.17
C THR A 209 8.56 -18.18 16.59
N MET A 210 9.52 -17.69 17.37
CA MET A 210 10.56 -16.76 16.92
C MET A 210 11.59 -17.45 16.03
N ARG A 211 11.98 -18.69 16.34
CA ARG A 211 12.92 -19.49 15.53
C ARG A 211 12.32 -19.90 14.19
N GLN A 212 11.01 -20.14 14.13
CA GLN A 212 10.31 -20.34 12.86
C GLN A 212 10.27 -19.06 12.00
N ARG A 213 10.38 -17.86 12.60
CA ARG A 213 10.57 -16.60 11.84
C ARG A 213 12.00 -16.43 11.31
N LEU A 214 13.00 -17.11 11.89
CA LEU A 214 14.42 -16.88 11.63
C LEU A 214 15.08 -17.92 10.71
N LYS A 215 14.43 -19.06 10.40
CA LYS A 215 15.14 -20.24 9.88
C LYS A 215 15.43 -20.33 8.37
N GLU A 216 15.05 -19.35 7.55
CA GLU A 216 15.44 -19.28 6.12
C GLU A 216 15.40 -17.81 5.66
N ARG A 217 16.25 -16.97 6.26
CA ARG A 217 16.36 -15.56 5.86
C ARG A 217 17.69 -15.37 5.13
N ASP A 218 17.65 -15.32 3.80
CA ASP A 218 18.72 -14.65 3.05
C ASP A 218 18.71 -13.18 3.46
N ARG A 219 19.65 -12.80 4.34
CA ARG A 219 19.75 -11.42 4.85
C ARG A 219 19.86 -10.40 3.71
N GLN A 220 20.50 -10.80 2.61
CA GLN A 220 20.62 -10.01 1.40
C GLN A 220 19.26 -9.78 0.71
N GLU A 221 18.44 -10.83 0.58
CA GLU A 221 17.10 -10.72 -0.02
C GLU A 221 16.17 -9.85 0.84
N LEU A 222 16.24 -9.98 2.16
CA LEU A 222 15.49 -9.11 3.07
C LEU A 222 15.95 -7.65 2.98
N GLY A 223 17.26 -7.41 2.86
CA GLY A 223 17.80 -6.08 2.65
C GLY A 223 17.23 -5.45 1.38
N ARG A 224 17.23 -6.20 0.27
CA ARG A 224 16.65 -5.78 -1.02
C ARG A 224 15.15 -5.49 -0.91
N LEU A 225 14.36 -6.42 -0.37
CA LEU A 225 12.91 -6.20 -0.23
C LEU A 225 12.61 -5.00 0.67
N THR A 226 13.42 -4.77 1.70
CA THR A 226 13.26 -3.61 2.60
C THR A 226 13.53 -2.30 1.87
N SER A 227 14.59 -2.22 1.07
CA SER A 227 14.89 -1.00 0.29
C SER A 227 13.85 -0.76 -0.80
N GLU A 228 13.40 -1.80 -1.50
CA GLU A 228 12.30 -1.73 -2.47
C GLU A 228 11.02 -1.22 -1.82
N GLN A 229 10.69 -1.71 -0.63
CA GLN A 229 9.52 -1.27 0.12
C GLN A 229 9.59 0.21 0.52
N GLN A 230 10.78 0.70 0.85
CA GLN A 230 11.01 2.12 1.14
C GLN A 230 10.83 2.98 -0.12
N LEU A 231 11.39 2.53 -1.26
CA LEU A 231 11.22 3.20 -2.55
C LEU A 231 9.75 3.27 -2.97
N LEU A 232 9.01 2.16 -2.86
CA LEU A 232 7.57 2.13 -3.17
C LEU A 232 6.75 3.00 -2.21
N SER A 233 7.11 3.05 -0.93
CA SER A 233 6.49 3.98 0.02
C SER A 233 6.67 5.44 -0.38
N GLN A 234 7.89 5.81 -0.80
CA GLN A 234 8.20 7.17 -1.26
C GLN A 234 7.48 7.49 -2.58
N LYS A 235 7.43 6.54 -3.51
CA LYS A 235 6.65 6.64 -4.76
C LYS A 235 5.18 6.95 -4.46
N HIS A 236 4.57 6.17 -3.58
CA HIS A 236 3.17 6.36 -3.19
C HIS A 236 2.91 7.73 -2.54
N GLU A 237 3.79 8.20 -1.67
CA GLU A 237 3.67 9.53 -1.07
C GLU A 237 3.69 10.64 -2.13
N MET A 238 4.60 10.56 -3.09
CA MET A 238 4.67 11.52 -4.20
C MET A 238 3.44 11.47 -5.11
N GLU A 239 2.89 10.28 -5.38
CA GLU A 239 1.64 10.13 -6.14
C GLU A 239 0.48 10.87 -5.44
N GLN A 240 0.37 10.74 -4.12
CA GLN A 240 -0.63 11.48 -3.34
C GLN A 240 -0.42 13.00 -3.41
N GLN A 241 0.84 13.46 -3.38
CA GLN A 241 1.15 14.89 -3.52
C GLN A 241 0.81 15.41 -4.92
N ILE A 242 1.08 14.63 -5.98
CA ILE A 242 0.69 14.96 -7.36
C ILE A 242 -0.83 15.16 -7.44
N LEU A 243 -1.63 14.26 -6.87
CA LEU A 243 -3.09 14.39 -6.89
C LEU A 243 -3.56 15.68 -6.21
N LYS A 244 -3.00 16.02 -5.06
CA LYS A 244 -3.31 17.28 -4.35
C LYS A 244 -2.93 18.50 -5.20
N LEU A 245 -1.71 18.52 -5.74
CA LEU A 245 -1.22 19.61 -6.59
C LEU A 245 -2.08 19.79 -7.84
N GLN A 246 -2.54 18.70 -8.47
CA GLN A 246 -3.44 18.76 -9.62
C GLN A 246 -4.79 19.38 -9.25
N GLN A 247 -5.36 19.00 -8.10
CA GLN A 247 -6.62 19.59 -7.61
C GLN A 247 -6.46 21.10 -7.34
N GLU A 248 -5.38 21.50 -6.66
CA GLU A 248 -5.07 22.90 -6.38
C GLU A 248 -4.83 23.71 -7.64
N LEU A 249 -4.06 23.19 -8.59
CA LEU A 249 -3.81 23.82 -9.88
C LEU A 249 -5.13 24.04 -10.64
N ASN A 250 -6.02 23.05 -10.66
CA ASN A 250 -7.34 23.17 -11.27
C ASN A 250 -8.21 24.23 -10.57
N ALA A 251 -8.17 24.29 -9.23
CA ALA A 251 -8.86 25.32 -8.46
C ALA A 251 -8.32 26.73 -8.77
N ASN A 252 -7.01 26.90 -8.79
CA ASN A 252 -6.34 28.17 -9.09
C ASN A 252 -6.61 28.64 -10.52
N LYS A 253 -6.59 27.74 -11.50
CA LYS A 253 -6.96 28.06 -12.90
C LYS A 253 -8.41 28.53 -12.99
N LYS A 254 -9.34 27.91 -12.26
CA LYS A 254 -10.74 28.36 -12.18
C LYS A 254 -10.85 29.74 -11.51
N LEU A 255 -10.09 29.99 -10.44
CA LEU A 255 -10.09 31.26 -9.72
C LEU A 255 -9.58 32.41 -10.59
N ILE A 256 -8.47 32.24 -11.31
CA ILE A 256 -7.97 33.25 -12.26
C ILE A 256 -9.03 33.60 -13.30
N ARG A 257 -9.74 32.62 -13.86
CA ARG A 257 -10.81 32.88 -14.84
C ARG A 257 -11.92 33.74 -14.23
N ARG A 258 -12.30 33.48 -12.98
CA ARG A 258 -13.32 34.28 -12.26
C ARG A 258 -12.84 35.70 -12.01
N LEU A 259 -11.60 35.88 -11.53
CA LEU A 259 -11.02 37.20 -11.27
C LEU A 259 -10.87 38.02 -12.55
N LYS A 260 -10.44 37.41 -13.66
CA LYS A 260 -10.37 38.09 -14.97
C LYS A 260 -11.74 38.53 -15.47
N ASN A 261 -12.78 37.70 -15.31
CA ASN A 261 -14.15 38.07 -15.65
C ASN A 261 -14.64 39.24 -14.77
N LEU A 262 -14.38 39.20 -13.46
CA LEU A 262 -14.70 40.29 -12.54
C LEU A 262 -13.98 41.60 -12.93
N GLN A 263 -12.68 41.53 -13.22
CA GLN A 263 -11.89 42.66 -13.70
C GLN A 263 -12.49 43.26 -14.98
N GLN A 264 -12.90 42.43 -15.95
CA GLN A 264 -13.54 42.89 -17.17
C GLN A 264 -14.89 43.58 -16.90
N LYS A 265 -15.69 43.05 -15.98
CA LYS A 265 -16.95 43.70 -15.57
C LYS A 265 -16.71 45.07 -14.94
N MET A 266 -15.73 45.18 -14.03
CA MET A 266 -15.36 46.45 -13.40
C MET A 266 -14.88 47.49 -14.43
N LEU A 267 -14.06 47.07 -15.39
CA LEU A 267 -13.60 47.91 -16.50
C LEU A 267 -14.77 48.40 -17.37
N SER A 268 -15.77 47.55 -17.63
CA SER A 268 -16.93 47.92 -18.46
C SER A 268 -17.96 48.82 -17.78
N ALA A 269 -18.05 48.77 -16.44
CA ALA A 269 -19.04 49.54 -15.69
C ALA A 269 -18.61 51.02 -15.58
N GLN A 270 -17.49 51.29 -14.90
CA GLN A 270 -16.88 52.62 -14.83
C GLN A 270 -15.48 52.52 -14.20
N GLN A 271 -14.43 52.60 -15.03
CA GLN A 271 -13.05 52.34 -14.60
C GLN A 271 -12.58 53.24 -13.45
N GLU A 272 -12.98 54.51 -13.43
CA GLU A 272 -12.54 55.47 -12.40
C GLU A 272 -13.01 55.08 -11.00
N LEU A 273 -14.25 54.59 -10.88
CA LEU A 273 -14.86 54.20 -9.60
C LEU A 273 -14.23 52.93 -9.01
N TYR A 274 -13.76 52.01 -9.87
CA TYR A 274 -13.23 50.70 -9.48
C TYR A 274 -11.69 50.58 -9.61
N SER A 275 -10.99 51.69 -9.83
CA SER A 275 -9.55 51.69 -10.11
C SER A 275 -8.72 50.93 -9.05
N ARG A 276 -9.03 51.11 -7.76
CA ARG A 276 -8.39 50.39 -6.66
C ARG A 276 -8.66 48.88 -6.69
N GLN A 277 -9.92 48.46 -6.86
CA GLN A 277 -10.30 47.05 -6.91
C GLN A 277 -9.71 46.35 -8.13
N ILE A 278 -9.60 47.04 -9.26
CA ILE A 278 -8.94 46.55 -10.47
C ILE A 278 -7.45 46.28 -10.20
N ASP A 279 -6.74 47.19 -9.53
CA ASP A 279 -5.33 47.01 -9.17
C ASP A 279 -5.12 45.84 -8.19
N ILE A 280 -5.95 45.75 -7.14
CA ILE A 280 -5.93 44.63 -6.19
C ILE A 280 -6.18 43.30 -6.91
N THR A 281 -7.19 43.26 -7.78
CA THR A 281 -7.54 42.06 -8.56
C THR A 281 -6.40 41.66 -9.49
N SER A 282 -5.75 42.62 -10.17
CA SER A 282 -4.61 42.36 -11.05
C SER A 282 -3.43 41.76 -10.29
N LYS A 283 -3.06 42.36 -9.15
CA LYS A 283 -2.00 41.83 -8.27
C LYS A 283 -2.35 40.42 -7.76
N GLY A 284 -3.61 40.18 -7.42
CA GLY A 284 -4.10 38.86 -7.04
C GLY A 284 -3.94 37.83 -8.16
N ILE A 285 -4.33 38.18 -9.40
CA ILE A 285 -4.16 37.32 -10.58
C ILE A 285 -2.68 36.97 -10.79
N ASP A 286 -1.78 37.95 -10.72
CA ASP A 286 -0.34 37.75 -10.95
C ASP A 286 0.27 36.81 -9.91
N LYS A 287 -0.08 36.97 -8.63
CA LYS A 287 0.41 36.07 -7.58
C LYS A 287 -0.14 34.65 -7.73
N ILE A 288 -1.43 34.47 -8.07
CA ILE A 288 -1.99 33.13 -8.33
C ILE A 288 -1.33 32.51 -9.56
N ALA A 289 -1.01 33.29 -10.60
CA ALA A 289 -0.28 32.81 -11.77
C ALA A 289 1.13 32.31 -11.41
N GLN A 290 1.83 33.01 -10.50
CA GLN A 290 3.11 32.55 -9.96
C GLN A 290 2.97 31.23 -9.18
N GLN A 291 1.93 31.07 -8.37
CA GLN A 291 1.64 29.80 -7.67
C GLN A 291 1.35 28.66 -8.63
N ILE A 292 0.63 28.91 -9.73
CA ILE A 292 0.39 27.91 -10.78
C ILE A 292 1.72 27.47 -11.39
N LYS A 293 2.61 28.41 -11.72
CA LYS A 293 3.92 28.09 -12.29
C LYS A 293 4.75 27.20 -11.35
N LEU A 294 4.82 27.52 -10.06
CA LEU A 294 5.50 26.66 -9.08
C LEU A 294 4.83 25.29 -8.93
N SER A 295 3.50 25.23 -8.97
CA SER A 295 2.80 23.94 -8.88
C SER A 295 3.05 23.07 -10.11
N GLU A 296 3.16 23.66 -11.30
CA GLU A 296 3.54 22.96 -12.54
C GLU A 296 4.99 22.46 -12.47
N GLU A 297 5.90 23.25 -11.91
CA GLU A 297 7.31 22.88 -11.70
C GLU A 297 7.45 21.73 -10.68
N LEU A 298 6.72 21.79 -9.57
CA LEU A 298 6.63 20.69 -8.58
C LEU A 298 6.07 19.41 -9.21
N LEU A 299 4.98 19.50 -9.97
CA LEU A 299 4.38 18.36 -10.66
C LEU A 299 5.37 17.69 -11.61
N TYR A 300 6.10 18.48 -12.40
CA TYR A 300 7.14 17.96 -13.28
C TYR A 300 8.24 17.24 -12.50
N GLY A 301 8.72 17.86 -11.42
CA GLY A 301 9.75 17.28 -10.55
C GLY A 301 9.34 15.95 -9.92
N TYR A 302 8.15 15.88 -9.31
CA TYR A 302 7.66 14.63 -8.71
C TYR A 302 7.49 13.52 -9.76
N CYS A 303 6.95 13.83 -10.94
CA CYS A 303 6.84 12.87 -12.04
C CYS A 303 8.20 12.32 -12.47
N GLN A 304 9.23 13.18 -12.53
CA GLN A 304 10.60 12.76 -12.87
C GLN A 304 11.18 11.82 -11.80
N ILE A 305 11.00 12.13 -10.52
CA ILE A 305 11.50 11.28 -9.42
C ILE A 305 10.75 9.95 -9.38
N ILE A 306 9.43 9.94 -9.55
CA ILE A 306 8.64 8.69 -9.64
C ILE A 306 9.15 7.80 -10.76
N ARG A 307 9.47 8.39 -11.92
CA ARG A 307 10.05 7.64 -13.05
C ARG A 307 11.41 7.05 -12.70
N MET A 308 12.28 7.82 -12.04
CA MET A 308 13.57 7.31 -11.55
C MET A 308 13.37 6.16 -10.56
N ILE A 309 12.48 6.29 -9.57
CA ILE A 309 12.18 5.22 -8.62
C ILE A 309 11.69 3.95 -9.33
N SER A 310 10.85 4.11 -10.35
CA SER A 310 10.31 2.96 -11.10
C SER A 310 11.42 2.21 -11.84
N ILE A 311 12.33 2.94 -12.50
CA ILE A 311 13.50 2.36 -13.17
C ILE A 311 14.41 1.63 -12.16
N GLU A 312 14.67 2.23 -11.01
CA GLU A 312 15.51 1.62 -9.97
C GLU A 312 14.87 0.38 -9.36
N TYR A 313 13.56 0.41 -9.16
CA TYR A 313 12.79 -0.74 -8.70
C TYR A 313 12.89 -1.89 -9.72
N GLU A 314 12.66 -1.63 -11.01
CA GLU A 314 12.81 -2.65 -12.06
C GLU A 314 14.26 -3.17 -12.16
N THR A 315 15.24 -2.28 -12.11
CA THR A 315 16.67 -2.62 -12.16
C THR A 315 17.07 -3.49 -10.97
N SER A 316 16.56 -3.18 -9.76
CA SER A 316 16.76 -3.98 -8.54
C SER A 316 16.31 -5.43 -8.71
N ARG A 317 15.16 -5.63 -9.37
CA ARG A 317 14.61 -6.97 -9.61
C ARG A 317 15.44 -7.74 -10.64
N ILE A 318 15.87 -7.09 -11.72
CA ILE A 318 16.68 -7.71 -12.77
C ILE A 318 18.09 -8.05 -12.26
N ALA A 319 18.76 -7.10 -11.61
CA ALA A 319 20.14 -7.25 -11.17
C ALA A 319 20.29 -7.99 -9.83
N GLN A 320 19.19 -8.18 -9.08
CA GLN A 320 19.18 -8.70 -7.70
C GLN A 320 20.06 -7.91 -6.72
N VAL A 321 20.51 -6.72 -7.13
CA VAL A 321 21.37 -5.80 -6.37
C VAL A 321 20.89 -4.39 -6.65
N LEU A 322 20.58 -3.63 -5.60
CA LEU A 322 20.26 -2.21 -5.71
C LEU A 322 21.58 -1.41 -5.67
N PRO A 323 21.82 -0.46 -6.59
CA PRO A 323 23.01 0.37 -6.54
C PRO A 323 22.94 1.33 -5.32
N GLU A 324 23.99 1.35 -4.49
CA GLU A 324 24.02 2.13 -3.23
C GLU A 324 23.88 3.66 -3.43
N ASN A 325 24.26 4.17 -4.61
CA ASN A 325 24.35 5.62 -4.87
C ASN A 325 23.05 6.27 -5.36
N VAL A 326 22.00 5.51 -5.70
CA VAL A 326 20.81 6.10 -6.32
C VAL A 326 19.86 6.70 -5.29
N GLY A 327 19.77 6.07 -4.11
CA GLY A 327 19.00 6.62 -2.99
C GLY A 327 19.43 8.05 -2.64
N GLU A 328 20.75 8.32 -2.63
CA GLU A 328 21.25 9.67 -2.36
C GLU A 328 20.85 10.69 -3.43
N LYS A 329 20.86 10.31 -4.71
CA LYS A 329 20.45 11.21 -5.80
C LYS A 329 18.96 11.54 -5.71
N ILE A 330 18.12 10.54 -5.43
CA ILE A 330 16.68 10.73 -5.23
C ILE A 330 16.43 11.65 -4.04
N LEU A 331 17.12 11.44 -2.92
CA LEU A 331 16.98 12.27 -1.72
C LEU A 331 17.38 13.73 -1.97
N ARG A 332 18.47 13.98 -2.68
CA ARG A 332 18.88 15.35 -3.03
C ARG A 332 17.83 16.07 -3.88
N GLN A 333 17.30 15.41 -4.91
CA GLN A 333 16.24 15.98 -5.74
C GLN A 333 14.94 16.23 -4.94
N LEU A 334 14.60 15.33 -4.01
CA LEU A 334 13.46 15.53 -3.12
C LEU A 334 13.64 16.76 -2.23
N ASP A 335 14.85 17.01 -1.72
CA ASP A 335 15.11 18.18 -0.90
C ASP A 335 15.04 19.50 -1.71
N GLU A 336 15.46 19.47 -2.97
CA GLU A 336 15.24 20.59 -3.91
C GLU A 336 13.74 20.87 -4.12
N LEU A 337 12.92 19.83 -4.30
CA LEU A 337 11.47 20.00 -4.44
C LEU A 337 10.80 20.52 -3.16
N LYS A 338 11.25 20.08 -1.97
CA LYS A 338 10.76 20.62 -0.70
C LYS A 338 11.06 22.12 -0.57
N ALA A 339 12.20 22.59 -1.06
CA ALA A 339 12.52 24.02 -1.06
C ALA A 339 11.54 24.81 -1.95
N ILE A 340 11.15 24.27 -3.10
CA ILE A 340 10.13 24.86 -3.98
C ILE A 340 8.76 24.84 -3.30
N GLU A 341 8.42 23.77 -2.59
CA GLU A 341 7.17 23.64 -1.84
C GLU A 341 7.06 24.68 -0.72
N LEU A 342 8.13 24.89 0.05
CA LEU A 342 8.23 25.93 1.07
C LEU A 342 7.98 27.32 0.46
N LYS A 343 8.65 27.64 -0.66
CA LYS A 343 8.43 28.90 -1.38
C LYS A 343 6.98 29.07 -1.83
N LYS A 344 6.33 27.99 -2.28
CA LYS A 344 4.91 28.02 -2.64
C LYS A 344 4.03 28.30 -1.40
N GLN A 345 4.29 27.66 -0.28
CA GLN A 345 3.55 27.87 0.97
C GLN A 345 3.69 29.32 1.47
N GLU A 346 4.89 29.89 1.40
CA GLU A 346 5.12 31.30 1.71
C GLU A 346 4.31 32.25 0.82
N MET A 347 4.25 31.99 -0.49
CA MET A 347 3.42 32.77 -1.41
C MET A 347 1.92 32.55 -1.18
N ALA A 348 1.51 31.37 -0.74
CA ALA A 348 0.11 31.09 -0.39
C ALA A 348 -0.32 31.90 0.84
N ALA A 349 0.54 32.03 1.86
CA ALA A 349 0.25 32.85 3.03
C ALA A 349 0.07 34.35 2.70
N GLN A 350 0.71 34.82 1.62
CA GLN A 350 0.59 36.21 1.15
C GLN A 350 -0.65 36.47 0.28
N VAL A 351 -1.39 35.42 -0.10
CA VAL A 351 -2.55 35.47 -1.00
C VAL A 351 -3.65 34.67 -0.35
N ASP A 352 -4.34 35.28 0.61
CA ASP A 352 -5.59 34.69 1.11
C ASP A 352 -6.72 35.09 0.16
N PRO A 353 -7.24 34.15 -0.67
CA PRO A 353 -8.29 34.46 -1.63
C PRO A 353 -9.58 34.93 -0.95
N GLN A 354 -9.80 34.58 0.33
CA GLN A 354 -10.95 35.08 1.08
C GLN A 354 -10.77 36.54 1.48
N LYS A 355 -9.56 36.94 1.90
CA LYS A 355 -9.25 38.35 2.17
C LYS A 355 -9.30 39.20 0.91
N LEU A 356 -8.80 38.68 -0.22
CA LEU A 356 -8.94 39.36 -1.52
C LEU A 356 -10.40 39.62 -1.88
N LEU A 357 -11.31 38.69 -1.59
CA LEU A 357 -12.75 38.87 -1.83
C LEU A 357 -13.46 39.74 -0.79
N GLN A 358 -12.86 39.96 0.39
CA GLN A 358 -13.38 40.90 1.40
C GLN A 358 -12.90 42.33 1.16
N GLU A 359 -11.74 42.50 0.52
CA GLU A 359 -11.19 43.81 0.14
C GLU A 359 -11.76 44.37 -1.17
N ILE A 360 -12.39 43.52 -1.99
CA ILE A 360 -13.14 43.88 -3.21
C ILE A 360 -14.60 44.10 -2.86
#